data_AF-A0AAU5E2F6-F1
#
_entry.id   AF-A0AAU5E2F6-F1
#
_cell.length_a   1.000
_cell.length_b   1.000
_cell.length_c   1.000
_cell.angle_alpha   90.00
_cell.angle_beta   90.00
_cell.angle_gamma   90.00
#
_symmetry.space_group_name_H-M   'P 1'
#
loop_
_entity.id
_entity.type
_entity.pdbx_description
1 polymer ?
#
loop_
_entity_poly.entity_id
_entity_poly.type
_entity_poly.pdbx_seq_one_letter_code
_entity_poly.pdbx_strand_id
1 'polypeptide(L)'
;MLRIQFTSRDLNRLRVSPGPDPLWEVALTLHLLQNRQAALVFDPWRREVRTAIARAGLEETVASLIRLCPFAAYFPDFLTPAPGTTDLETGIDRVLSTPAPRIGREVARLYGPGRIPAGARRLAAGDAGALGRLGEGLRRYYAVAVEPYLAAIGPVVAADRPLRAEAALAGGPDGLLASYRPDLSWREEDRVLEASYPVRWDLPLGGRPLTMVPAFFCVRFPVALADPLLPPVLVHPVTPLPGWLERFRAAERNAAAGPGPVAHLIGHTRAAVLDVLERPLTTTQLGSALRLALSTASRHATVLREAGLISSERRGPSVVHRRTRLGDALMTGVAGGRAGVSHGGRSGAVALRSAAS
;
A
#
# COMPACT_ATOMS: atom_id res chain seq x y z
N MET A 1 5.03 -17.83 -15.31
CA MET A 1 3.67 -17.39 -15.69
C MET A 1 2.65 -18.11 -14.83
N LEU A 2 1.84 -17.37 -14.11
CA LEU A 2 0.68 -17.87 -13.36
C LEU A 2 -0.53 -17.84 -14.28
N ARG A 3 -1.34 -18.89 -14.29
CA ARG A 3 -2.58 -18.98 -15.02
C ARG A 3 -3.67 -19.56 -14.13
N ILE A 4 -4.84 -18.93 -14.13
CA ILE A 4 -6.01 -19.36 -13.38
C ILE A 4 -7.18 -19.47 -14.35
N GLN A 5 -7.69 -20.69 -14.51
CA GLN A 5 -8.86 -20.98 -15.34
C GLN A 5 -10.12 -20.89 -14.48
N PHE A 6 -11.12 -20.14 -14.95
CA PHE A 6 -12.39 -20.00 -14.25
C PHE A 6 -13.51 -20.77 -14.95
N THR A 7 -14.32 -21.46 -14.16
CA THR A 7 -15.68 -21.84 -14.54
C THR A 7 -16.67 -20.73 -14.16
N SER A 8 -17.89 -20.78 -14.68
CA SER A 8 -18.96 -19.85 -14.23
C SER A 8 -19.20 -19.94 -12.71
N ARG A 9 -19.05 -21.14 -12.13
CA ARG A 9 -19.20 -21.34 -10.69
C ARG A 9 -18.10 -20.64 -9.90
N ASP A 10 -16.87 -20.65 -10.41
CA ASP A 10 -15.73 -20.00 -9.76
C ASP A 10 -15.90 -18.47 -9.75
N LEU A 11 -16.35 -17.89 -10.87
CA LEU A 11 -16.60 -16.44 -10.98
C LEU A 11 -17.58 -15.95 -9.90
N ASN A 12 -18.65 -16.72 -9.64
CA ASN A 12 -19.66 -16.40 -8.61
C ASN A 12 -19.13 -16.56 -7.17
N ARG A 13 -17.95 -17.14 -6.99
CA ARG A 13 -17.32 -17.35 -5.67
C ARG A 13 -16.09 -16.47 -5.46
N LEU A 14 -15.83 -15.51 -6.34
CA LEU A 14 -14.80 -14.49 -6.14
C LEU A 14 -15.03 -13.73 -4.83
N ARG A 15 -13.95 -13.48 -4.11
CA ARG A 15 -13.92 -12.69 -2.88
C ARG A 15 -12.81 -11.67 -2.95
N VAL A 16 -13.05 -10.49 -2.36
CA VAL A 16 -12.03 -9.46 -2.15
C VAL A 16 -11.91 -9.23 -0.65
N SER A 17 -10.69 -9.40 -0.13
CA SER A 17 -10.37 -9.17 1.28
C SER A 17 -10.74 -7.73 1.70
N PRO A 18 -11.23 -7.49 2.93
CA PRO A 18 -11.52 -6.15 3.43
C PRO A 18 -10.26 -5.30 3.66
N GLY A 19 -9.09 -5.93 3.81
CA GLY A 19 -7.83 -5.24 4.07
C GLY A 19 -6.60 -6.12 3.76
N PRO A 20 -5.40 -5.63 4.10
CA PRO A 20 -4.18 -6.41 3.93
C PRO A 20 -4.13 -7.54 4.96
N ASP A 21 -3.44 -8.62 4.61
CA ASP A 21 -3.19 -9.72 5.53
C ASP A 21 -1.80 -9.56 6.18
N PRO A 22 -1.69 -9.47 7.52
CA PRO A 22 -0.43 -9.20 8.20
C PRO A 22 0.67 -10.20 7.89
N LEU A 23 0.35 -11.49 7.73
CA LEU A 23 1.37 -12.51 7.47
C LEU A 23 1.85 -12.48 6.03
N TRP A 24 0.98 -12.10 5.09
CA TRP A 24 1.42 -11.79 3.73
C TRP A 24 2.34 -10.57 3.71
N GLU A 25 2.02 -9.49 4.45
CA GLU A 25 2.91 -8.33 4.54
C GLU A 25 4.25 -8.68 5.19
N VAL A 26 4.28 -9.56 6.21
CA VAL A 26 5.52 -10.09 6.80
C VAL A 26 6.35 -10.86 5.76
N ALA A 27 5.75 -11.79 5.02
CA ALA A 27 6.47 -12.55 4.00
C ALA A 27 7.03 -11.63 2.91
N LEU A 28 6.22 -10.66 2.45
CA LEU A 28 6.60 -9.73 1.39
C LEU A 28 7.68 -8.74 1.83
N THR A 29 7.64 -8.25 3.07
CA THR A 29 8.71 -7.41 3.64
C THR A 29 10.02 -8.19 3.80
N LEU A 30 9.97 -9.46 4.20
CA LEU A 30 11.15 -10.34 4.23
C LEU A 30 11.75 -10.52 2.83
N HIS A 31 10.92 -10.76 1.81
CA HIS A 31 11.38 -10.85 0.42
C HIS A 31 12.03 -9.57 -0.05
N LEU A 32 11.38 -8.44 0.23
CA LEU A 32 11.90 -7.12 -0.08
C LEU A 32 13.30 -6.95 0.53
N LEU A 33 13.54 -7.28 1.80
CA LEU A 33 14.87 -7.17 2.42
C LEU A 33 15.96 -8.01 1.75
N GLN A 34 15.61 -8.96 0.88
CA GLN A 34 16.54 -9.83 0.16
C GLN A 34 16.83 -9.38 -1.27
N ASN A 35 16.17 -8.33 -1.77
CA ASN A 35 16.32 -7.87 -3.16
C ASN A 35 16.30 -6.33 -3.30
N ARG A 36 16.47 -5.84 -4.53
CA ARG A 36 16.41 -4.40 -4.87
C ARG A 36 15.22 -4.05 -5.78
N GLN A 37 14.18 -4.89 -5.77
CA GLN A 37 12.96 -4.59 -6.54
C GLN A 37 12.30 -3.32 -5.99
N ALA A 38 11.73 -2.54 -6.91
CA ALA A 38 11.08 -1.27 -6.61
C ALA A 38 11.94 -0.32 -5.74
N ALA A 39 13.25 -0.27 -6.01
CA ALA A 39 14.22 0.51 -5.22
C ALA A 39 13.81 1.96 -4.99
N LEU A 40 13.30 2.65 -6.03
CA LEU A 40 12.82 4.03 -5.93
C LEU A 40 11.67 4.20 -4.93
N VAL A 41 10.89 3.14 -4.69
CA VAL A 41 9.73 3.15 -3.78
C VAL A 41 10.11 2.69 -2.37
N PHE A 42 10.97 1.66 -2.25
CA PHE A 42 11.20 0.97 -0.98
C PHE A 42 12.63 1.05 -0.41
N ASP A 43 13.63 1.59 -1.11
CA ASP A 43 14.98 1.73 -0.52
C ASP A 43 15.04 2.62 0.74
N PRO A 44 14.26 3.71 0.85
CA PRO A 44 14.12 4.44 2.11
C PRO A 44 13.61 3.55 3.25
N TRP A 45 12.56 2.77 3.00
CA TRP A 45 12.01 1.81 3.96
C TRP A 45 13.04 0.73 4.34
N ARG A 46 13.80 0.20 3.37
CA ARG A 46 14.88 -0.78 3.64
C ARG A 46 15.89 -0.24 4.63
N ARG A 47 16.30 1.02 4.46
CA ARG A 47 17.30 1.67 5.34
C ARG A 47 16.74 1.84 6.75
N GLU A 48 15.50 2.31 6.89
CA GLU A 48 14.85 2.43 8.19
C GLU A 48 14.71 1.07 8.89
N VAL A 49 14.17 0.07 8.19
CA VAL A 49 13.91 -1.26 8.79
C VAL A 49 15.20 -1.99 9.14
N ARG A 50 16.25 -1.95 8.29
CA ARG A 50 17.56 -2.53 8.65
C ARG A 50 18.15 -1.89 9.90
N THR A 51 18.03 -0.57 10.03
CA THR A 51 18.50 0.16 11.21
C THR A 51 17.69 -0.23 12.45
N ALA A 52 16.36 -0.36 12.32
CA ALA A 52 15.49 -0.74 13.42
C ALA A 52 15.69 -2.21 13.85
N ILE A 53 15.92 -3.13 12.91
CA ILE A 53 16.31 -4.52 13.20
C ILE A 53 17.59 -4.57 14.03
N ALA A 54 18.61 -3.79 13.65
CA ALA A 54 19.88 -3.75 14.38
C ALA A 54 19.73 -3.17 15.79
N ARG A 55 18.96 -2.07 15.93
CA ARG A 55 18.66 -1.47 17.25
C ARG A 55 17.88 -2.42 18.16
N ALA A 56 17.02 -3.26 17.60
CA ALA A 56 16.21 -4.21 18.35
C ALA A 56 16.92 -5.55 18.65
N GLY A 57 18.16 -5.75 18.16
CA GLY A 57 18.89 -7.01 18.29
C GLY A 57 18.20 -8.19 17.60
N LEU A 58 17.58 -7.95 16.44
CA LEU A 58 16.75 -8.92 15.72
C LEU A 58 17.47 -9.60 14.55
N GLU A 59 18.76 -9.38 14.34
CA GLU A 59 19.50 -9.86 13.18
C GLU A 59 19.43 -11.38 13.01
N GLU A 60 19.67 -12.15 14.08
CA GLU A 60 19.59 -13.61 14.04
C GLU A 60 18.16 -14.12 13.84
N THR A 61 17.18 -13.41 14.41
CA THR A 61 15.76 -13.71 14.24
C THR A 61 15.36 -13.53 12.79
N VAL A 62 15.71 -12.39 12.20
CA VAL A 62 15.44 -12.08 10.78
C VAL A 62 16.18 -13.04 9.85
N ALA A 63 17.45 -13.36 10.14
CA ALA A 63 18.19 -14.37 9.37
C ALA A 63 17.52 -15.75 9.42
N SER A 64 16.92 -16.12 10.56
CA SER A 64 16.16 -17.36 10.71
C SER A 64 14.83 -17.33 9.94
N LEU A 65 14.10 -16.22 9.98
CA LEU A 65 12.88 -16.02 9.19
C LEU A 65 13.18 -16.02 7.69
N ILE A 66 14.24 -15.36 7.22
CA ILE A 66 14.67 -15.37 5.81
C ILE A 66 14.97 -16.81 5.33
N ARG A 67 15.56 -17.65 6.18
CA ARG A 67 15.80 -19.07 5.83
C ARG A 67 14.51 -19.89 5.66
N LEU A 68 13.39 -19.42 6.21
CA LEU A 68 12.06 -20.02 6.04
C LEU A 68 11.25 -19.31 4.95
N CYS A 69 11.47 -18.02 4.72
CA CYS A 69 10.80 -17.19 3.74
C CYS A 69 11.81 -16.55 2.75
N PRO A 70 12.54 -17.36 1.97
CA PRO A 70 13.52 -16.84 1.03
C PRO A 70 12.83 -16.18 -0.16
N PHE A 71 13.46 -15.14 -0.71
CA PHE A 71 13.08 -14.62 -2.02
C PHE A 71 13.50 -15.61 -3.12
N ALA A 72 12.69 -16.65 -3.32
CA ALA A 72 12.94 -17.77 -4.22
C ALA A 72 11.65 -18.22 -4.93
N ALA A 73 11.74 -19.30 -5.71
CA ALA A 73 10.59 -19.88 -6.42
C ALA A 73 9.49 -20.42 -5.48
N TYR A 74 9.82 -20.67 -4.21
CA TYR A 74 8.91 -21.22 -3.21
C TYR A 74 9.31 -20.78 -1.79
N PHE A 75 8.30 -20.50 -0.97
CA PHE A 75 8.39 -20.47 0.48
C PHE A 75 7.17 -21.22 1.06
N PRO A 76 7.24 -21.75 2.30
CA PRO A 76 6.17 -22.56 2.89
C PRO A 76 4.85 -21.80 3.07
N ASP A 77 3.76 -22.38 2.56
CA ASP A 77 2.39 -21.85 2.63
C ASP A 77 1.85 -21.78 4.07
N PHE A 78 2.39 -22.58 5.00
CA PHE A 78 1.98 -22.52 6.40
C PHE A 78 2.34 -21.20 7.08
N LEU A 79 3.25 -20.40 6.50
CA LEU A 79 3.57 -19.05 6.96
C LEU A 79 2.49 -18.03 6.60
N THR A 80 1.56 -18.37 5.69
CA THR A 80 0.42 -17.53 5.26
C THR A 80 -0.88 -18.35 5.26
N PRO A 81 -1.29 -18.91 6.42
CA PRO A 81 -2.16 -20.08 6.50
C PRO A 81 -3.65 -19.83 6.21
N ALA A 82 -4.12 -18.58 6.17
CA ALA A 82 -5.54 -18.30 6.00
C ALA A 82 -5.83 -17.12 5.06
N PRO A 83 -6.84 -17.24 4.16
CA PRO A 83 -7.22 -16.16 3.26
C PRO A 83 -7.72 -14.92 4.00
N GLY A 84 -7.07 -13.78 3.79
CA GLY A 84 -7.59 -12.46 4.19
C GLY A 84 -7.76 -12.30 5.71
N THR A 85 -6.86 -12.88 6.50
CA THR A 85 -6.83 -12.65 7.96
C THR A 85 -6.33 -11.24 8.19
N THR A 86 -7.11 -10.37 8.83
CA THR A 86 -6.68 -8.97 9.08
C THR A 86 -6.09 -8.76 10.47
N ASP A 87 -6.01 -9.81 11.29
CA ASP A 87 -5.51 -9.79 12.66
C ASP A 87 -4.21 -10.59 12.77
N LEU A 88 -3.16 -9.98 13.33
CA LEU A 88 -1.84 -10.58 13.41
C LEU A 88 -1.83 -11.82 14.31
N GLU A 89 -2.40 -11.71 15.51
CA GLU A 89 -2.34 -12.78 16.51
C GLU A 89 -3.13 -14.01 16.03
N THR A 90 -4.32 -13.81 15.46
CA THR A 90 -5.07 -14.88 14.79
C THR A 90 -4.26 -15.54 13.67
N GLY A 91 -3.52 -14.74 12.90
CA GLY A 91 -2.62 -15.25 11.86
C GLY A 91 -1.52 -16.14 12.47
N ILE A 92 -0.83 -15.65 13.49
CA ILE A 92 0.26 -16.36 14.17
C ILE A 92 -0.27 -17.64 14.82
N ASP A 93 -1.41 -17.59 15.50
CA ASP A 93 -2.03 -18.78 16.11
C ASP A 93 -2.31 -19.86 15.06
N ARG A 94 -2.72 -19.48 13.85
CA ARG A 94 -2.91 -20.41 12.73
C ARG A 94 -1.59 -20.98 12.21
N VAL A 95 -0.52 -20.17 12.16
CA VAL A 95 0.84 -20.67 11.83
C VAL A 95 1.24 -21.73 12.85
N LEU A 96 1.11 -21.40 14.15
CA LEU A 96 1.50 -22.28 15.27
C LEU A 96 0.62 -23.52 15.39
N SER A 97 -0.63 -23.45 14.94
CA SER A 97 -1.57 -24.59 14.90
C SER A 97 -1.42 -25.47 13.67
N THR A 98 -0.46 -25.19 12.78
CA THR A 98 -0.24 -26.00 11.59
C THR A 98 0.19 -27.42 12.00
N PRO A 99 -0.47 -28.49 11.48
CA PRO A 99 -0.08 -29.85 11.79
C PRO A 99 1.39 -30.14 11.44
N ALA A 100 2.14 -30.76 12.36
CA ALA A 100 3.55 -31.09 12.15
C ALA A 100 3.86 -31.83 10.83
N PRO A 101 3.03 -32.80 10.37
CA PRO A 101 3.26 -33.43 9.07
C PRO A 101 3.23 -32.46 7.88
N ARG A 102 2.38 -31.42 7.96
CA ARG A 102 2.33 -30.36 6.93
C ARG A 102 3.58 -29.47 7.00
N ILE A 103 3.98 -29.04 8.20
CA ILE A 103 5.22 -28.26 8.38
C ILE A 103 6.42 -29.04 7.83
N GLY A 104 6.53 -30.33 8.18
CA GLY A 104 7.62 -31.19 7.70
C GLY A 104 7.66 -31.31 6.18
N ARG A 105 6.51 -31.55 5.53
CA ARG A 105 6.41 -31.60 4.06
C ARG A 105 6.84 -30.28 3.41
N GLU A 106 6.34 -29.16 3.91
CA GLU A 106 6.60 -27.85 3.31
C GLU A 106 8.04 -27.39 3.54
N VAL A 107 8.64 -27.69 4.69
CA VAL A 107 10.07 -27.46 4.96
C VAL A 107 10.94 -28.36 4.08
N ALA A 108 10.58 -29.63 3.91
CA ALA A 108 11.29 -30.53 2.98
C ALA A 108 11.23 -30.01 1.53
N ARG A 109 10.07 -29.51 1.09
CA ARG A 109 9.91 -28.87 -0.23
C ARG A 109 10.79 -27.63 -0.37
N LEU A 110 10.94 -26.83 0.68
CA LEU A 110 11.76 -25.61 0.68
C LEU A 110 13.24 -25.91 0.42
N TYR A 111 13.79 -26.93 1.08
CA TYR A 111 15.21 -27.26 0.97
C TYR A 111 15.51 -28.30 -0.12
N GLY A 112 14.49 -28.97 -0.66
CA GLY A 112 14.64 -30.04 -1.63
C GLY A 112 15.55 -31.16 -1.10
N PRO A 113 16.43 -31.74 -1.93
CA PRO A 113 17.40 -32.74 -1.47
C PRO A 113 18.56 -32.15 -0.64
N GLY A 114 18.56 -30.83 -0.39
CA GLY A 114 19.61 -30.13 0.32
C GLY A 114 19.60 -30.35 1.84
N ARG A 115 20.66 -29.90 2.51
CA ARG A 115 20.79 -30.00 3.97
C ARG A 115 19.83 -29.03 4.67
N ILE A 116 18.83 -29.57 5.36
CA ILE A 116 17.92 -28.79 6.20
C ILE A 116 18.66 -28.30 7.46
N PRO A 117 18.71 -26.98 7.74
CA PRO A 117 19.30 -26.43 8.96
C PRO A 117 18.65 -26.97 10.23
N ALA A 118 19.41 -27.07 11.33
CA ALA A 118 18.93 -27.68 12.58
C ALA A 118 17.65 -27.03 13.13
N GLY A 119 17.53 -25.71 13.06
CA GLY A 119 16.32 -24.99 13.47
C GLY A 119 15.09 -25.37 12.63
N ALA A 120 15.25 -25.44 11.30
CA ALA A 120 14.19 -25.85 10.39
C ALA A 120 13.83 -27.33 10.55
N ARG A 121 14.79 -28.21 10.88
CA ARG A 121 14.50 -29.62 11.21
C ARG A 121 13.67 -29.77 12.48
N ARG A 122 13.99 -29.01 13.54
CA ARG A 122 13.19 -29.00 14.77
C ARG A 122 11.76 -28.51 14.50
N LEU A 123 11.63 -27.45 13.70
CA LEU A 123 10.33 -26.95 13.28
C LEU A 123 9.55 -28.01 12.47
N ALA A 124 10.20 -28.66 11.51
CA ALA A 124 9.62 -29.76 10.71
C ALA A 124 9.16 -30.95 11.57
N ALA A 125 9.79 -31.19 12.72
CA ALA A 125 9.41 -32.22 13.68
C ALA A 125 8.29 -31.78 14.64
N GLY A 126 7.78 -30.55 14.53
CA GLY A 126 6.75 -30.02 15.43
C GLY A 126 7.26 -29.69 16.84
N ASP A 127 8.56 -29.43 17.00
CA ASP A 127 9.15 -29.05 18.29
C ASP A 127 8.49 -27.77 18.85
N ALA A 128 7.86 -27.88 20.02
CA ALA A 128 7.11 -26.80 20.63
C ALA A 128 7.97 -25.54 20.89
N GLY A 129 9.23 -25.71 21.27
CA GLY A 129 10.16 -24.59 21.47
C GLY A 129 10.54 -23.90 20.16
N ALA A 130 10.67 -24.64 19.06
CA ALA A 130 10.92 -24.09 17.73
C ALA A 130 9.70 -23.33 17.20
N LEU A 131 8.49 -23.86 17.40
CA LEU A 131 7.23 -23.18 17.10
C LEU A 131 7.08 -21.90 17.92
N GLY A 132 7.33 -21.95 19.24
CA GLY A 132 7.28 -20.77 20.10
C GLY A 132 8.25 -19.67 19.64
N ARG A 133 9.48 -20.03 19.27
CA ARG A 133 10.45 -19.07 18.71
C ARG A 133 10.02 -18.51 17.36
N LEU A 134 9.35 -19.29 16.51
CA LEU A 134 8.80 -18.80 15.25
C LEU A 134 7.71 -17.75 15.51
N GLY A 135 6.75 -18.03 16.39
CA GLY A 135 5.68 -17.10 16.73
C GLY A 135 6.22 -15.79 17.29
N GLU A 136 7.15 -15.87 18.26
CA GLU A 136 7.81 -14.68 18.82
C GLU A 136 8.61 -13.91 17.77
N GLY A 137 9.32 -14.62 16.89
CA GLY A 137 10.07 -14.03 15.79
C GLY A 137 9.16 -13.25 14.83
N LEU A 138 7.99 -13.80 14.48
CA LEU A 138 7.00 -13.14 13.63
C LEU A 138 6.46 -11.87 14.30
N ARG A 139 6.10 -11.91 15.60
CA ARG A 139 5.64 -10.72 16.35
C ARG A 139 6.67 -9.62 16.37
N ARG A 140 7.90 -9.94 16.80
CA ARG A 140 8.98 -8.96 16.93
C ARG A 140 9.39 -8.38 15.58
N TYR A 141 9.38 -9.18 14.51
CA TYR A 141 9.65 -8.70 13.17
C TYR A 141 8.53 -7.79 12.66
N TYR A 142 7.26 -8.18 12.83
CA TYR A 142 6.11 -7.36 12.43
C TYR A 142 6.13 -5.98 13.09
N ALA A 143 6.41 -5.92 14.40
CA ALA A 143 6.50 -4.69 15.17
C ALA A 143 7.56 -3.69 14.64
N VAL A 144 8.57 -4.19 13.92
CA VAL A 144 9.65 -3.37 13.36
C VAL A 144 9.44 -3.08 11.87
N ALA A 145 8.98 -4.07 11.10
CA ALA A 145 8.98 -4.01 9.64
C ALA A 145 7.64 -3.56 9.03
N VAL A 146 6.53 -3.77 9.75
CA VAL A 146 5.17 -3.54 9.22
C VAL A 146 4.37 -2.58 10.10
N GLU A 147 4.28 -2.84 11.41
CA GLU A 147 3.46 -2.06 12.35
C GLU A 147 3.70 -0.54 12.28
N PRO A 148 4.96 -0.04 12.24
CA PRO A 148 5.22 1.40 12.22
C PRO A 148 4.73 2.12 10.95
N TYR A 149 4.29 1.35 9.94
CA TYR A 149 3.87 1.84 8.63
C TYR A 149 2.37 1.62 8.37
N LEU A 150 1.62 1.07 9.33
CA LEU A 150 0.19 0.79 9.15
C LEU A 150 -0.65 2.03 8.79
N ALA A 151 -0.29 3.20 9.34
CA ALA A 151 -0.94 4.46 9.00
C ALA A 151 -0.68 4.91 7.55
N ALA A 152 0.42 4.48 6.93
CA ALA A 152 0.68 4.67 5.50
C ALA A 152 0.01 3.59 4.63
N ILE A 153 0.01 2.33 5.10
CA ILE A 153 -0.57 1.18 4.40
C ILE A 153 -2.08 1.31 4.28
N GLY A 154 -2.76 1.66 5.38
CA GLY A 154 -4.22 1.69 5.48
C GLY A 154 -4.91 2.49 4.38
N PRO A 155 -4.57 3.77 4.15
CA PRO A 155 -5.16 4.58 3.09
C PRO A 155 -4.94 4.01 1.69
N VAL A 156 -3.76 3.44 1.41
CA VAL A 156 -3.43 2.87 0.11
C VAL A 156 -4.26 1.61 -0.17
N VAL A 157 -4.35 0.71 0.80
CA VAL A 157 -5.19 -0.49 0.69
C VAL A 157 -6.68 -0.13 0.64
N ALA A 158 -7.12 0.82 1.48
CA ALA A 158 -8.52 1.25 1.52
C ALA A 158 -8.98 1.90 0.20
N ALA A 159 -8.07 2.53 -0.54
CA ALA A 159 -8.37 3.11 -1.85
C ALA A 159 -8.58 2.06 -2.95
N ASP A 160 -8.04 0.84 -2.79
CA ASP A 160 -8.17 -0.22 -3.79
C ASP A 160 -9.60 -0.78 -3.85
N ARG A 161 -10.20 -1.08 -2.69
CA ARG A 161 -11.49 -1.80 -2.62
C ARG A 161 -12.64 -1.09 -3.36
N PRO A 162 -12.85 0.23 -3.23
CA PRO A 162 -13.89 0.93 -4.01
C PRO A 162 -13.67 0.83 -5.51
N LEU A 163 -12.43 0.88 -5.99
CA LEU A 163 -12.12 0.72 -7.43
C LEU A 163 -12.55 -0.67 -7.92
N ARG A 164 -12.27 -1.71 -7.13
CA ARG A 164 -12.70 -3.10 -7.44
C ARG A 164 -14.22 -3.25 -7.41
N ALA A 165 -14.87 -2.64 -6.43
CA ALA A 165 -16.32 -2.70 -6.26
C ALA A 165 -17.05 -2.00 -7.41
N GLU A 166 -16.63 -0.79 -7.81
CA GLU A 166 -17.21 -0.07 -8.94
C GLU A 166 -17.05 -0.85 -10.24
N ALA A 167 -15.87 -1.43 -10.49
CA ALA A 167 -15.64 -2.26 -11.68
C ALA A 167 -16.52 -3.53 -11.67
N ALA A 168 -16.74 -4.14 -10.51
CA ALA A 168 -17.63 -5.28 -10.36
C ALA A 168 -19.10 -4.93 -10.58
N LEU A 169 -19.54 -3.74 -10.13
CA LEU A 169 -20.91 -3.27 -10.33
C LEU A 169 -21.17 -2.91 -11.80
N ALA A 170 -20.18 -2.33 -12.48
CA ALA A 170 -20.30 -1.92 -13.88
C ALA A 170 -20.21 -3.09 -14.87
N GLY A 171 -19.37 -4.08 -14.59
CA GLY A 171 -19.04 -5.16 -15.54
C GLY A 171 -19.11 -6.57 -14.98
N GLY A 172 -19.72 -6.77 -13.80
CA GLY A 172 -19.80 -8.09 -13.17
C GLY A 172 -18.41 -8.68 -12.83
N PRO A 173 -18.27 -10.01 -12.82
CA PRO A 173 -16.98 -10.66 -12.52
C PRO A 173 -15.89 -10.32 -13.55
N ASP A 174 -16.25 -10.12 -14.82
CA ASP A 174 -15.32 -9.74 -15.88
C ASP A 174 -14.76 -8.34 -15.65
N GLY A 175 -15.63 -7.38 -15.31
CA GLY A 175 -15.22 -6.02 -14.92
C GLY A 175 -14.30 -6.02 -13.69
N LEU A 176 -14.62 -6.83 -12.68
CA LEU A 176 -13.78 -6.99 -11.50
C LEU A 176 -12.38 -7.50 -11.87
N LEU A 177 -12.28 -8.60 -12.62
CA LEU A 177 -11.01 -9.20 -13.00
C LEU A 177 -10.19 -8.30 -13.94
N ALA A 178 -10.85 -7.65 -14.89
CA ALA A 178 -10.22 -6.69 -15.80
C ALA A 178 -9.66 -5.45 -15.06
N SER A 179 -10.23 -5.08 -13.91
CA SER A 179 -9.76 -3.93 -13.12
C SER A 179 -8.31 -4.09 -12.62
N TYR A 180 -7.82 -5.33 -12.47
CA TYR A 180 -6.50 -5.62 -11.91
C TYR A 180 -5.33 -5.44 -12.89
N ARG A 181 -5.59 -4.89 -14.08
CA ARG A 181 -4.53 -4.45 -15.00
C ARG A 181 -3.68 -3.35 -14.35
N PRO A 182 -2.37 -3.28 -14.68
CA PRO A 182 -1.65 -4.15 -15.60
C PRO A 182 -1.11 -5.44 -14.96
N ASP A 183 -1.21 -5.60 -13.63
CA ASP A 183 -0.58 -6.71 -12.91
C ASP A 183 -1.21 -8.07 -13.22
N LEU A 184 -2.49 -8.06 -13.59
CA LEU A 184 -3.25 -9.21 -14.06
C LEU A 184 -3.82 -8.95 -15.45
N SER A 185 -3.73 -9.97 -16.31
CA SER A 185 -4.35 -9.99 -17.63
C SER A 185 -5.56 -10.91 -17.62
N TRP A 186 -6.77 -10.32 -17.66
CA TRP A 186 -8.01 -11.07 -17.86
C TRP A 186 -8.30 -11.24 -19.35
N ARG A 187 -8.53 -12.50 -19.76
CA ARG A 187 -9.03 -12.90 -21.08
C ARG A 187 -10.42 -13.48 -20.91
N GLU A 188 -11.43 -12.66 -21.19
CA GLU A 188 -12.85 -12.97 -21.00
C GLU A 188 -13.32 -14.18 -21.81
N GLU A 189 -12.97 -14.23 -23.10
CA GLU A 189 -13.37 -15.31 -24.03
C GLU A 189 -12.99 -16.71 -23.51
N ASP A 190 -11.77 -16.83 -23.00
CA ASP A 190 -11.23 -18.09 -22.47
C ASP A 190 -11.45 -18.24 -20.97
N ARG A 191 -11.92 -17.20 -20.27
CA ARG A 191 -12.06 -17.11 -18.81
C ARG A 191 -10.76 -17.41 -18.07
N VAL A 192 -9.68 -16.78 -18.52
CA VAL A 192 -8.33 -16.99 -17.98
C VAL A 192 -7.80 -15.71 -17.38
N LEU A 193 -7.32 -15.80 -16.15
CA LEU A 193 -6.51 -14.76 -15.52
C LEU A 193 -5.04 -15.17 -15.56
N GLU A 194 -4.20 -14.31 -16.14
CA GLU A 194 -2.77 -14.55 -16.26
C GLU A 194 -1.96 -13.49 -15.52
N ALA A 195 -0.84 -13.89 -14.94
CA ALA A 195 0.11 -13.00 -14.30
C ALA A 195 1.55 -13.40 -14.62
N SER A 196 2.44 -12.40 -14.63
CA SER A 196 3.88 -12.67 -14.57
C SER A 196 4.16 -13.47 -13.28
N TYR A 197 4.94 -14.55 -13.37
CA TYR A 197 5.23 -15.39 -12.20
C TYR A 197 6.57 -16.09 -12.38
N PRO A 198 7.38 -16.27 -11.31
CA PRO A 198 8.72 -16.86 -11.40
C PRO A 198 8.75 -18.27 -12.01
N VAL A 199 7.67 -19.02 -11.84
CA VAL A 199 7.49 -20.38 -12.38
C VAL A 199 6.24 -20.45 -13.24
N ARG A 200 6.14 -21.47 -14.10
CA ARG A 200 4.87 -21.81 -14.74
C ARG A 200 3.97 -22.48 -13.70
N TRP A 201 2.81 -21.90 -13.43
CA TRP A 201 1.88 -22.40 -12.42
C TRP A 201 0.44 -22.27 -12.92
N ASP A 202 -0.23 -23.39 -13.08
CA ASP A 202 -1.66 -23.44 -13.36
C ASP A 202 -2.38 -23.68 -12.03
N LEU A 203 -3.12 -22.68 -11.53
CA LEU A 203 -3.81 -22.78 -10.26
C LEU A 203 -5.25 -23.26 -10.48
N PRO A 204 -5.60 -24.51 -10.11
CA PRO A 204 -6.95 -25.01 -10.27
C PRO A 204 -7.85 -24.46 -9.16
N LEU A 205 -8.98 -23.83 -9.51
CA LEU A 205 -9.96 -23.39 -8.52
C LEU A 205 -10.86 -24.55 -8.08
N GLY A 206 -11.30 -25.40 -9.01
CA GLY A 206 -12.10 -26.59 -8.69
C GLY A 206 -13.42 -26.27 -8.00
N GLY A 207 -14.04 -25.14 -8.35
CA GLY A 207 -15.25 -24.66 -7.70
C GLY A 207 -15.03 -23.93 -6.39
N ARG A 208 -13.79 -23.80 -5.88
CA ARG A 208 -13.47 -23.13 -4.59
C ARG A 208 -13.38 -21.61 -4.75
N PRO A 209 -13.73 -20.82 -3.71
CA PRO A 209 -13.60 -19.37 -3.78
C PRO A 209 -12.13 -18.96 -3.93
N LEU A 210 -11.86 -18.07 -4.88
CA LEU A 210 -10.59 -17.35 -4.96
C LEU A 210 -10.72 -16.03 -4.19
N THR A 211 -9.85 -15.83 -3.20
CA THR A 211 -9.77 -14.59 -2.44
C THR A 211 -8.64 -13.71 -2.98
N MET A 212 -9.01 -12.53 -3.48
CA MET A 212 -8.10 -11.45 -3.85
C MET A 212 -7.68 -10.70 -2.58
N VAL A 213 -6.37 -10.63 -2.31
CA VAL A 213 -5.83 -9.95 -1.12
C VAL A 213 -4.93 -8.79 -1.56
N PRO A 214 -5.26 -7.53 -1.22
CA PRO A 214 -4.37 -6.41 -1.50
C PRO A 214 -3.17 -6.46 -0.57
N ALA A 215 -1.97 -6.21 -1.11
CA ALA A 215 -0.76 -6.10 -0.31
C ALA A 215 0.12 -4.93 -0.73
N PHE A 216 0.55 -4.17 0.25
CA PHE A 216 1.34 -2.95 0.10
C PHE A 216 2.79 -3.24 -0.27
N PHE A 217 3.39 -4.26 0.36
CA PHE A 217 4.76 -4.67 0.08
C PHE A 217 4.85 -5.71 -1.05
N CYS A 218 3.73 -6.07 -1.68
CA CYS A 218 3.72 -6.87 -2.89
C CYS A 218 4.19 -6.01 -4.06
N VAL A 219 5.30 -6.40 -4.69
CA VAL A 219 5.89 -5.66 -5.81
C VAL A 219 5.99 -6.55 -7.04
N ARG A 220 5.84 -5.92 -8.20
CA ARG A 220 6.10 -6.47 -9.55
C ARG A 220 5.13 -7.55 -10.05
N PHE A 221 4.75 -8.52 -9.24
CA PHE A 221 3.81 -9.55 -9.67
C PHE A 221 2.95 -10.06 -8.50
N PRO A 222 1.69 -10.46 -8.78
CA PRO A 222 0.83 -11.16 -7.83
C PRO A 222 1.45 -12.47 -7.31
N VAL A 223 1.09 -12.84 -6.08
CA VAL A 223 1.58 -14.05 -5.40
C VAL A 223 0.42 -14.96 -5.03
N ALA A 224 0.58 -16.28 -5.22
CA ALA A 224 -0.42 -17.28 -4.87
C ALA A 224 0.20 -18.36 -3.97
N LEU A 225 -0.66 -19.10 -3.26
CA LEU A 225 -0.25 -20.29 -2.51
C LEU A 225 0.28 -21.36 -3.46
N ALA A 226 1.32 -22.08 -3.03
CA ALA A 226 2.00 -23.10 -3.80
C ALA A 226 1.39 -24.49 -3.65
N ASP A 227 0.60 -24.75 -2.60
CA ASP A 227 -0.22 -25.94 -2.43
C ASP A 227 -1.61 -25.70 -3.05
N PRO A 228 -1.94 -26.37 -4.17
CA PRO A 228 -3.20 -26.15 -4.86
C PRO A 228 -4.39 -26.70 -4.08
N LEU A 229 -4.20 -27.47 -3.00
CA LEU A 229 -5.29 -27.99 -2.17
C LEU A 229 -5.76 -26.98 -1.11
N LEU A 230 -4.95 -25.97 -0.79
CA LEU A 230 -5.33 -24.90 0.11
C LEU A 230 -6.41 -24.00 -0.51
N PRO A 231 -7.22 -23.29 0.30
CA PRO A 231 -8.15 -22.29 -0.19
C PRO A 231 -7.43 -21.28 -1.10
N PRO A 232 -7.83 -21.13 -2.38
CA PRO A 232 -7.09 -20.29 -3.32
C PRO A 232 -7.03 -18.82 -2.89
N VAL A 233 -5.82 -18.27 -2.88
CA VAL A 233 -5.54 -16.86 -2.60
C VAL A 233 -4.70 -16.30 -3.73
N LEU A 234 -5.02 -15.09 -4.16
CA LEU A 234 -4.19 -14.30 -5.04
C LEU A 234 -3.92 -12.94 -4.40
N VAL A 235 -2.69 -12.76 -3.95
CA VAL A 235 -2.19 -11.50 -3.40
C VAL A 235 -1.82 -10.60 -4.56
N HIS A 236 -2.32 -9.37 -4.58
CA HIS A 236 -2.05 -8.42 -5.64
C HIS A 236 -1.41 -7.14 -5.09
N PRO A 237 -0.56 -6.46 -5.88
CA PRO A 237 0.07 -5.23 -5.46
C PRO A 237 -0.96 -4.09 -5.35
N VAL A 238 -0.79 -3.25 -4.33
CA VAL A 238 -1.39 -1.90 -4.26
C VAL A 238 -0.29 -0.82 -4.15
N THR A 239 0.85 -1.10 -4.78
CA THR A 239 2.14 -0.39 -4.62
C THR A 239 1.98 1.14 -4.45
N PRO A 240 2.54 1.73 -3.38
CA PRO A 240 2.47 3.17 -3.17
C PRO A 240 3.33 3.92 -4.21
N LEU A 241 3.00 5.20 -4.41
CA LEU A 241 3.81 6.07 -5.27
C LEU A 241 5.21 6.30 -4.67
N PRO A 242 6.26 6.45 -5.50
CA PRO A 242 7.58 6.88 -5.04
C PRO A 242 7.55 8.06 -4.05
N GLY A 243 8.43 8.03 -3.06
CA GLY A 243 8.51 9.04 -2.00
C GLY A 243 7.40 8.96 -0.94
N TRP A 244 6.70 7.83 -0.83
CA TRP A 244 5.60 7.66 0.13
C TRP A 244 6.08 7.78 1.57
N LEU A 245 7.27 7.25 1.87
CA LEU A 245 7.80 7.21 3.23
C LEU A 245 8.17 8.61 3.70
N GLU A 246 8.83 9.40 2.86
CA GLU A 246 9.19 10.78 3.17
C GLU A 246 7.94 11.63 3.43
N ARG A 247 6.90 11.47 2.61
CA ARG A 247 5.60 12.13 2.80
C ARG A 247 4.92 11.68 4.09
N PHE A 248 4.92 10.37 4.36
CA PHE A 248 4.35 9.81 5.57
C PHE A 248 5.05 10.36 6.82
N ARG A 249 6.39 10.33 6.86
CA ARG A 249 7.18 10.88 7.97
C ARG A 249 7.00 12.40 8.12
N ALA A 250 6.82 13.14 7.03
CA ALA A 250 6.50 14.55 7.09
C ALA A 250 5.12 14.80 7.71
N ALA A 251 4.11 14.01 7.31
CA ALA A 251 2.78 14.07 7.88
C ALA A 251 2.78 13.72 9.38
N GLU A 252 3.53 12.70 9.81
CA GLU A 252 3.69 12.36 11.23
C GLU A 252 4.31 13.49 12.03
N ARG A 253 5.39 14.12 11.52
CA ARG A 253 6.01 15.27 12.17
C ARG A 253 5.05 16.46 12.28
N ASN A 254 4.28 16.73 11.24
CA ASN A 254 3.29 17.80 11.23
C ASN A 254 2.15 17.51 12.23
N ALA A 255 1.68 16.26 12.32
CA ALA A 255 0.68 15.85 13.29
C ALA A 255 1.19 15.99 14.73
N ALA A 256 2.44 15.60 14.99
CA ALA A 256 3.08 15.75 16.30
C ALA A 256 3.31 17.23 16.70
N ALA A 257 3.54 18.11 15.72
CA ALA A 257 3.66 19.55 15.93
C ALA A 257 2.32 20.24 16.25
N GLY A 258 1.20 19.52 16.18
CA GLY A 258 -0.15 20.06 16.40
C GLY A 258 -0.73 20.74 15.15
N PRO A 259 -1.99 21.22 15.23
CA PRO A 259 -2.63 21.88 14.10
C PRO A 259 -1.82 23.11 13.69
N GLY A 260 -1.38 23.17 12.42
CA GLY A 260 -0.67 24.34 11.92
C GLY A 260 -1.49 25.64 12.10
N PRO A 261 -0.86 26.82 12.07
CA PRO A 261 -1.57 28.11 12.21
C PRO A 261 -2.77 28.26 11.27
N VAL A 262 -2.72 27.65 10.09
CA VAL A 262 -3.82 27.61 9.13
C VAL A 262 -5.03 26.84 9.67
N ALA A 263 -4.83 25.71 10.34
CA ALA A 263 -5.92 24.92 10.92
C ALA A 263 -6.66 25.68 12.02
N HIS A 264 -5.95 26.53 12.78
CA HIS A 264 -6.56 27.46 13.73
C HIS A 264 -7.39 28.55 13.03
N LEU A 265 -6.96 29.00 11.85
CA LEU A 265 -7.64 30.05 11.10
C LEU A 265 -8.90 29.57 10.37
N ILE A 266 -8.82 28.43 9.65
CA ILE A 266 -9.90 27.97 8.77
C ILE A 266 -10.62 26.72 9.28
N GLY A 267 -10.19 26.18 10.42
CA GLY A 267 -10.68 24.95 11.00
C GLY A 267 -9.96 23.71 10.48
N HIS A 268 -9.75 22.74 11.39
CA HIS A 268 -9.02 21.50 11.17
C HIS A 268 -9.39 20.76 9.88
N THR A 269 -10.69 20.52 9.66
CA THR A 269 -11.15 19.74 8.51
C THR A 269 -10.92 20.47 7.18
N ARG A 270 -11.02 21.80 7.14
CA ARG A 270 -10.74 22.58 5.92
C ARG A 270 -9.25 22.64 5.61
N ALA A 271 -8.41 22.78 6.64
CA ALA A 271 -6.96 22.70 6.49
C ALA A 271 -6.54 21.30 6.01
N ALA A 272 -7.13 20.23 6.55
CA ALA A 272 -6.88 18.86 6.09
C ALA A 272 -7.31 18.64 4.62
N VAL A 273 -8.44 19.21 4.20
CA VAL A 273 -8.87 19.18 2.79
C VAL A 273 -7.87 19.93 1.89
N LEU A 274 -7.36 21.09 2.29
CA LEU A 274 -6.32 21.79 1.52
C LEU A 274 -5.00 21.03 1.47
N ASP A 275 -4.64 20.35 2.55
CA ASP A 275 -3.40 19.57 2.61
C ASP A 275 -3.41 18.44 1.59
N VAL A 276 -4.46 17.60 1.60
CA VAL A 276 -4.58 16.46 0.67
C VAL A 276 -4.80 16.88 -0.79
N LEU A 277 -5.31 18.11 -1.02
CA LEU A 277 -5.49 18.69 -2.37
C LEU A 277 -4.21 19.31 -2.95
N GLU A 278 -3.05 19.14 -2.32
CA GLU A 278 -1.75 19.30 -2.98
C GLU A 278 -1.70 18.53 -4.32
N ARG A 279 -2.44 17.42 -4.40
CA ARG A 279 -2.67 16.65 -5.64
C ARG A 279 -4.14 16.72 -6.07
N PRO A 280 -4.43 16.61 -7.38
CA PRO A 280 -5.80 16.59 -7.85
C PRO A 280 -6.56 15.35 -7.35
N LEU A 281 -7.69 15.53 -6.67
CA LEU A 281 -8.54 14.45 -6.15
C LEU A 281 -10.01 14.68 -6.50
N THR A 282 -10.75 13.62 -6.74
CA THR A 282 -12.23 13.67 -6.83
C THR A 282 -12.86 13.85 -5.44
N THR A 283 -14.12 14.26 -5.39
CA THR A 283 -14.86 14.36 -4.11
C THR A 283 -14.92 13.03 -3.36
N THR A 284 -15.07 11.91 -4.07
CA THR A 284 -15.07 10.56 -3.49
C THR A 284 -13.70 10.20 -2.92
N GLN A 285 -12.63 10.48 -3.66
CA GLN A 285 -11.26 10.27 -3.17
C GLN A 285 -10.94 11.16 -1.97
N LEU A 286 -11.42 12.42 -1.96
CA LEU A 286 -11.29 13.34 -0.84
C LEU A 286 -11.99 12.79 0.42
N GLY A 287 -13.23 12.31 0.28
CA GLY A 287 -13.97 11.69 1.37
C GLY A 287 -13.28 10.45 1.93
N SER A 288 -12.78 9.58 1.06
CA SER A 288 -12.02 8.38 1.46
C SER A 288 -10.71 8.72 2.16
N ALA A 289 -9.96 9.70 1.65
CA ALA A 289 -8.65 10.08 2.20
C ALA A 289 -8.77 10.65 3.62
N LEU A 290 -9.83 11.41 3.91
CA LEU A 290 -10.05 12.09 5.19
C LEU A 290 -11.08 11.42 6.10
N ARG A 291 -11.62 10.25 5.70
CA ARG A 291 -12.72 9.55 6.38
C ARG A 291 -13.95 10.45 6.63
N LEU A 292 -14.29 11.27 5.64
CA LEU A 292 -15.45 12.15 5.66
C LEU A 292 -16.60 11.54 4.84
N ALA A 293 -17.83 11.76 5.30
CA ALA A 293 -19.01 11.51 4.46
C ALA A 293 -18.91 12.31 3.15
N LEU A 294 -19.41 11.76 2.03
CA LEU A 294 -19.32 12.39 0.71
C LEU A 294 -19.96 13.79 0.71
N SER A 295 -21.09 13.96 1.40
CA SER A 295 -21.76 15.25 1.58
C SER A 295 -20.89 16.26 2.33
N THR A 296 -20.20 15.83 3.38
CA THR A 296 -19.27 16.66 4.16
C THR A 296 -18.04 17.05 3.33
N ALA A 297 -17.46 16.11 2.59
CA ALA A 297 -16.34 16.37 1.67
C ALA A 297 -16.74 17.37 0.59
N SER A 298 -17.91 17.19 -0.03
CA SER A 298 -18.46 18.12 -1.03
C SER A 298 -18.71 19.50 -0.45
N ARG A 299 -19.23 19.60 0.79
CA ARG A 299 -19.46 20.88 1.47
C ARG A 299 -18.15 21.63 1.71
N HIS A 300 -17.12 20.96 2.22
CA HIS A 300 -15.80 21.58 2.41
C HIS A 300 -15.16 21.99 1.08
N ALA A 301 -15.26 21.16 0.05
CA ALA A 301 -14.76 21.49 -1.27
C ALA A 301 -15.46 22.73 -1.86
N THR A 302 -16.78 22.85 -1.69
CA THR A 302 -17.53 24.04 -2.13
C THR A 302 -17.06 25.31 -1.42
N VAL A 303 -16.96 25.30 -0.09
CA VAL A 303 -16.51 26.48 0.68
C VAL A 303 -15.08 26.89 0.30
N LEU A 304 -14.17 25.94 0.16
CA LEU A 304 -12.78 26.23 -0.21
C LEU A 304 -12.65 26.72 -1.67
N ARG A 305 -13.52 26.24 -2.56
CA ARG A 305 -13.59 26.71 -3.95
C ARG A 305 -14.11 28.13 -4.02
N GLU A 306 -15.16 28.46 -3.27
CA GLU A 306 -15.71 29.80 -3.17
C GLU A 306 -14.70 30.80 -2.57
N ALA A 307 -13.85 30.34 -1.65
CA ALA A 307 -12.73 31.11 -1.12
C ALA A 307 -11.52 31.22 -2.08
N GLY A 308 -11.57 30.61 -3.27
CA GLY A 308 -10.47 30.61 -4.25
C GLY A 308 -9.25 29.78 -3.84
N LEU A 309 -9.34 28.99 -2.77
CA LEU A 309 -8.24 28.17 -2.25
C LEU A 309 -8.08 26.85 -3.03
N ILE A 310 -9.14 26.40 -3.70
CA ILE A 310 -9.12 25.25 -4.60
C ILE A 310 -9.82 25.59 -5.93
N SER A 311 -9.40 24.94 -7.01
CA SER A 311 -10.10 24.92 -8.30
C SER A 311 -10.75 23.57 -8.50
N SER A 312 -11.73 23.50 -9.40
CA SER A 312 -12.44 22.26 -9.74
C SER A 312 -12.59 22.16 -11.24
N GLU A 313 -12.23 21.01 -11.80
CA GLU A 313 -12.28 20.70 -13.23
C GLU A 313 -13.13 19.43 -13.43
N ARG A 314 -14.10 19.47 -14.34
CA ARG A 314 -14.85 18.27 -14.72
C ARG A 314 -14.01 17.45 -15.69
N ARG A 315 -13.72 16.20 -15.32
CA ARG A 315 -13.04 15.21 -16.17
C ARG A 315 -13.97 14.01 -16.38
N GLY A 316 -14.66 14.02 -17.53
CA GLY A 316 -15.69 13.03 -17.84
C GLY A 316 -16.84 13.06 -16.82
N PRO A 317 -17.19 11.92 -16.19
CA PRO A 317 -18.27 11.87 -15.21
C PRO A 317 -17.89 12.52 -13.86
N SER A 318 -16.61 12.72 -13.59
CA SER A 318 -16.10 13.11 -12.26
C SER A 318 -15.66 14.57 -12.20
N VAL A 319 -15.75 15.18 -11.02
CA VAL A 319 -15.15 16.49 -10.72
C VAL A 319 -13.87 16.28 -9.94
N VAL A 320 -12.77 16.85 -10.42
CA VAL A 320 -11.46 16.81 -9.78
C VAL A 320 -11.16 18.17 -9.17
N HIS A 321 -10.84 18.18 -7.88
CA HIS A 321 -10.44 19.36 -7.13
C HIS A 321 -8.91 19.43 -7.04
N ARG A 322 -8.34 20.63 -7.08
CA ARG A 322 -6.90 20.86 -6.87
C ARG A 322 -6.68 22.14 -6.08
N ARG A 323 -5.68 22.18 -5.20
CA ARG A 323 -5.25 23.41 -4.54
C ARG A 323 -4.76 24.46 -5.55
N THR A 324 -5.19 25.71 -5.37
CA THR A 324 -4.70 26.85 -6.18
C THR A 324 -3.39 27.37 -5.61
N ARG A 325 -2.73 28.30 -6.32
CA ARG A 325 -1.58 29.05 -5.78
C ARG A 325 -1.91 29.79 -4.48
N LEU A 326 -3.14 30.29 -4.33
CA LEU A 326 -3.58 30.93 -3.08
C LEU A 326 -3.69 29.91 -1.96
N GLY A 327 -4.21 28.72 -2.24
CA GLY A 327 -4.22 27.61 -1.29
C GLY A 327 -2.81 27.16 -0.90
N ASP A 328 -1.87 27.09 -1.86
CA ASP A 328 -0.45 26.78 -1.58
C ASP A 328 0.20 27.84 -0.69
N ALA A 329 -0.02 29.12 -1.00
CA ALA A 329 0.49 30.25 -0.21
C ALA A 329 -0.07 30.23 1.21
N LEU A 330 -1.36 29.89 1.38
CA LEU A 330 -1.98 29.75 2.69
C LEU A 330 -1.32 28.62 3.48
N MET A 331 -1.12 27.45 2.87
CA MET A 331 -0.54 26.28 3.54
C MET A 331 0.95 26.41 3.87
N THR A 332 1.69 27.18 3.07
CA THR A 332 3.15 27.35 3.24
C THR A 332 3.54 28.64 3.96
N GLY A 333 2.62 29.60 4.11
CA GLY A 333 2.91 30.92 4.69
C GLY A 333 3.76 31.81 3.78
N VAL A 334 4.05 31.39 2.56
CA VAL A 334 4.84 32.16 1.58
C VAL A 334 3.89 32.82 0.59
N ALA A 335 3.69 34.13 0.74
CA ALA A 335 2.99 34.91 -0.27
C ALA A 335 3.84 34.91 -1.55
N GLY A 336 3.34 34.25 -2.61
CA GLY A 336 3.96 34.30 -3.93
C GLY A 336 4.22 35.75 -4.32
N GLY A 337 5.50 36.09 -4.52
CA GLY A 337 5.97 37.45 -4.78
C GLY A 337 5.19 38.12 -5.91
N ARG A 338 4.80 39.38 -5.67
CA ARG A 338 4.22 40.28 -6.66
C ARG A 338 5.13 40.37 -7.88
N ALA A 339 4.59 40.02 -9.05
CA ALA A 339 5.10 40.49 -10.32
C ALA A 339 4.79 42.00 -10.46
N GLY A 340 5.86 42.81 -10.55
CA GLY A 340 5.96 44.05 -11.32
C GLY A 340 5.08 45.25 -10.94
N VAL A 341 5.71 46.29 -10.39
CA VAL A 341 5.48 47.65 -10.90
C VAL A 341 6.84 48.23 -11.29
N SER A 342 7.20 48.04 -12.56
CA SER A 342 8.21 48.85 -13.22
C SER A 342 7.68 50.29 -13.31
N HIS A 343 8.22 51.20 -12.51
CA HIS A 343 8.07 52.64 -12.73
C HIS A 343 8.90 53.03 -13.97
N GLY A 344 8.32 52.89 -15.15
CA GLY A 344 8.76 53.57 -16.36
C GLY A 344 7.83 54.76 -16.61
N GLY A 345 8.33 55.98 -16.44
CA GLY A 345 7.50 57.16 -16.67
C GLY A 345 8.16 58.51 -16.39
N ARG A 346 8.93 58.98 -17.38
CA ARG A 346 9.10 60.39 -17.79
C ARG A 346 9.86 61.36 -16.86
N SER A 347 11.14 61.52 -17.21
CA SER A 347 11.86 62.79 -17.03
C SER A 347 11.25 63.85 -17.96
N GLY A 348 10.58 64.84 -17.36
CA GLY A 348 10.09 66.05 -18.01
C GLY A 348 10.82 67.25 -17.41
N ALA A 349 11.42 68.05 -18.29
CA ALA A 349 12.21 69.22 -17.96
C ALA A 349 11.42 70.28 -17.17
N VAL A 350 12.06 70.88 -16.16
CA VAL A 350 11.75 72.24 -15.70
C VAL A 350 13.06 72.99 -15.56
N ALA A 351 13.28 73.91 -16.48
CA ALA A 351 14.25 74.99 -16.35
C ALA A 351 13.60 76.13 -15.55
N LEU A 352 14.28 76.60 -14.50
CA LEU A 352 14.05 77.91 -13.91
C LEU A 352 15.38 78.67 -13.86
N ARG A 353 15.40 79.78 -14.59
CA ARG A 353 16.40 80.86 -14.54
C ARG A 353 16.34 81.53 -13.15
N SER A 354 17.49 81.69 -12.48
CA SER A 354 18.29 82.93 -12.34
C SER A 354 17.69 84.04 -11.47
N ALA A 355 18.37 84.35 -10.36
CA ALA A 355 18.66 85.73 -9.94
C ALA A 355 19.90 85.73 -9.02
N ALA A 356 20.91 86.49 -9.43
CA ALA A 356 22.11 86.78 -8.65
C ALA A 356 21.91 88.07 -7.84
N SER A 357 22.39 88.08 -6.61
CA SER A 357 23.04 89.20 -5.93
C SER A 357 23.91 88.66 -4.81
#